data_AF-A0A2G8L6E2-F1
#
_entry.id   AF-A0A2G8L6E2-F1
#
_cell.length_a   1.000
_cell.length_b   1.000
_cell.length_c   1.000
_cell.angle_alpha   90.00
_cell.angle_beta   90.00
_cell.angle_gamma   90.00
#
_symmetry.space_group_name_H-M   'P 1'
#
loop_
_entity.id
_entity.type
_entity.pdbx_description
1 polymer ?
#
loop_
_entity_poly.entity_id
_entity_poly.type
_entity_poly.pdbx_seq_one_letter_code
_entity_poly.pdbx_strand_id
1 'polypeptide(L)'
;METDQSTSADDAAETDMRETVKMYERKLKDLEAEFERCLGELKVTTSTSEKESHPPTDHALPYKKEFKIQGQIGDPGQRDKLAFMSLVHQIDSGLKRGYPEKEIVEAVVRAVTPGLQLRDYLEGRDDLDLPITRRLLRAHFQERGATELYQELCGISQGRIETAQNFVLRALALKQRVLFASKKQMPNSNMIKPL
;
A
#
# COMPACT_ATOMS: atom_id res chain seq x y z
N MET A 1 8.84 -33.23 -56.77
CA MET A 1 7.75 -33.07 -55.80
C MET A 1 8.37 -33.26 -54.44
N GLU A 2 8.86 -32.18 -53.84
CA GLU A 2 9.40 -32.20 -52.48
C GLU A 2 8.87 -31.00 -51.72
N THR A 3 8.83 -31.17 -50.39
CA THR A 3 8.53 -30.23 -49.30
C THR A 3 7.07 -30.07 -48.85
N ASP A 4 6.60 -31.06 -48.07
CA ASP A 4 5.59 -30.92 -47.00
C ASP A 4 6.20 -31.46 -45.69
N GLN A 5 7.19 -30.76 -45.12
CA GLN A 5 7.78 -31.13 -43.81
C GLN A 5 8.06 -29.95 -42.87
N SER A 6 7.82 -28.71 -43.30
CA SER A 6 8.17 -27.51 -42.50
C SER A 6 7.08 -27.08 -41.52
N THR A 7 5.83 -27.56 -41.64
CA THR A 7 4.70 -27.07 -40.82
C THR A 7 4.60 -27.76 -39.44
N SER A 8 5.29 -28.89 -39.24
CA SER A 8 5.13 -29.70 -38.01
C SER A 8 6.00 -29.26 -36.83
N ALA A 9 7.11 -28.55 -37.07
CA ALA A 9 8.06 -28.19 -36.02
C ALA A 9 7.68 -26.86 -35.33
N ASP A 10 7.11 -25.92 -36.09
CA ASP A 10 6.68 -24.63 -35.57
C ASP A 10 5.42 -24.76 -34.68
N ASP A 11 4.47 -25.62 -35.05
CA ASP A 11 3.28 -25.93 -34.23
C ASP A 11 3.67 -26.61 -32.89
N ALA A 12 4.73 -27.43 -32.90
CA ALA A 12 5.24 -28.08 -31.69
C ALA A 12 5.91 -27.08 -30.74
N ALA A 13 6.67 -26.11 -31.27
CA ALA A 13 7.30 -25.07 -30.48
C ALA A 13 6.29 -24.05 -29.91
N GLU A 14 5.24 -23.72 -30.67
CA GLU A 14 4.16 -22.85 -30.19
C GLU A 14 3.32 -23.54 -29.10
N THR A 15 3.12 -24.86 -29.22
CA THR A 15 2.44 -25.67 -28.20
C THR A 15 3.26 -25.74 -26.91
N ASP A 16 4.58 -25.96 -27.00
CA ASP A 16 5.50 -25.97 -25.85
C ASP A 16 5.55 -24.62 -25.11
N MET A 17 5.58 -23.52 -25.86
CA MET A 17 5.50 -22.17 -25.29
C MET A 17 4.17 -21.93 -24.57
N ARG A 18 3.06 -22.37 -25.17
CA ARG A 18 1.71 -22.22 -24.58
C ARG A 18 1.53 -23.07 -23.33
N GLU A 19 2.15 -24.25 -23.27
CA GLU A 19 2.20 -25.08 -22.05
C GLU A 19 3.05 -24.44 -20.97
N THR A 20 4.19 -23.86 -21.34
CA THR A 20 5.08 -23.13 -20.43
C THR A 20 4.38 -21.92 -19.81
N VAL A 21 3.63 -21.13 -20.60
CA VAL A 21 2.84 -19.99 -20.09
C VAL A 21 1.77 -20.47 -19.11
N LYS A 22 1.02 -21.53 -19.44
CA LYS A 22 0.02 -22.12 -18.54
C LYS A 22 0.64 -22.62 -17.23
N MET A 23 1.85 -23.17 -17.29
CA MET A 23 2.61 -23.59 -16.10
C MET A 23 2.91 -22.39 -15.20
N TYR A 24 3.38 -21.28 -15.76
CA TYR A 24 3.66 -20.06 -14.99
C TYR A 24 2.40 -19.41 -14.43
N GLU A 25 1.29 -19.37 -15.17
CA GLU A 25 0.00 -18.87 -14.68
C GLU A 25 -0.51 -19.69 -13.49
N ARG A 26 -0.33 -21.02 -13.53
CA ARG A 26 -0.71 -21.90 -12.42
C ARG A 26 0.15 -21.67 -11.19
N LYS A 27 1.47 -21.56 -11.36
CA LYS A 27 2.39 -21.20 -10.28
C LYS A 27 2.07 -19.84 -9.68
N LEU A 28 1.63 -18.87 -10.48
CA LEU A 28 1.23 -17.55 -10.01
C LEU A 28 -0.01 -17.64 -9.10
N LYS A 29 -1.03 -18.40 -9.52
CA LYS A 29 -2.24 -18.64 -8.71
C LYS A 29 -1.95 -19.37 -7.41
N ASP A 30 -1.08 -20.38 -7.45
CA ASP A 30 -0.70 -21.14 -6.26
C ASP A 30 0.05 -20.26 -5.25
N LEU A 31 0.92 -19.36 -5.74
CA LEU A 31 1.66 -18.42 -4.91
C LEU A 31 0.75 -17.32 -4.31
N GLU A 32 -0.23 -16.82 -5.08
CA GLU A 32 -1.25 -15.90 -4.59
C GLU A 32 -2.11 -16.53 -3.49
N ALA A 33 -2.52 -17.79 -3.67
CA ALA A 33 -3.28 -18.54 -2.67
C ALA A 33 -2.48 -18.81 -1.39
N GLU A 34 -1.18 -19.10 -1.53
CA GLU A 34 -0.27 -19.28 -0.40
C GLU A 34 -0.06 -17.97 0.38
N PHE A 35 0.06 -16.85 -0.33
CA PHE A 35 0.18 -15.53 0.29
C PHE A 35 -1.07 -15.16 1.10
N GLU A 36 -2.27 -15.42 0.56
CA GLU A 36 -3.54 -15.22 1.27
C GLU A 36 -3.70 -16.15 2.48
N ARG A 37 -3.18 -17.39 2.40
CA ARG A 37 -3.15 -18.33 3.54
C ARG A 37 -2.28 -17.81 4.67
N CYS A 38 -1.07 -17.33 4.38
CA CYS A 38 -0.18 -16.72 5.38
C CYS A 38 -0.79 -15.45 6.00
N LEU A 39 -1.50 -14.64 5.22
CA LEU A 39 -2.27 -13.49 5.73
C LEU A 39 -3.43 -13.91 6.65
N GLY A 40 -4.04 -15.07 6.41
CA GLY A 40 -5.05 -15.67 7.28
C GLY A 40 -4.50 -16.14 8.62
N GLU A 41 -3.33 -16.78 8.63
CA GLU A 41 -2.66 -17.28 9.83
C GLU A 41 -2.17 -16.16 10.76
N LEU A 42 -1.78 -15.00 10.21
CA LEU A 42 -1.36 -13.84 10.99
C LEU A 42 -2.51 -13.18 11.79
N LYS A 43 -3.77 -13.53 11.53
CA LYS A 43 -4.93 -13.03 12.30
C LYS A 43 -5.17 -13.80 13.61
N VAL A 44 -4.47 -14.91 13.86
CA VAL A 44 -4.76 -15.81 15.00
C VAL A 44 -3.86 -15.56 16.23
N THR A 45 -2.80 -14.75 16.12
CA THR A 45 -1.85 -14.50 17.22
C THR A 45 -1.91 -13.06 17.76
N THR A 46 -3.08 -12.61 18.22
CA THR A 46 -3.16 -11.49 19.17
C THR A 46 -4.12 -11.79 20.32
N SER A 47 -3.88 -12.86 21.08
CA SER A 47 -4.44 -12.99 22.43
C SER A 47 -3.80 -14.13 23.22
N THR A 48 -2.86 -13.81 24.12
CA THR A 48 -2.78 -14.44 25.46
C THR A 48 -1.79 -13.71 26.39
N SER A 49 -1.97 -13.92 27.69
CA SER A 49 -1.36 -13.29 28.89
C SER A 49 -2.01 -11.94 29.29
N GLU A 50 -2.64 -11.75 30.46
CA GLU A 50 -2.64 -12.48 31.74
C GLU A 50 -3.97 -12.26 32.51
N LYS A 51 -4.36 -13.23 33.34
CA LYS A 51 -5.41 -13.11 34.37
C LYS A 51 -4.76 -12.70 35.68
N GLU A 52 -5.33 -11.73 36.39
CA GLU A 52 -5.36 -11.67 37.86
C GLU A 52 -6.57 -10.84 38.33
N SER A 53 -7.02 -11.10 39.56
CA SER A 53 -8.41 -11.02 40.04
C SER A 53 -8.77 -9.82 40.94
N HIS A 54 -10.09 -9.53 41.03
CA HIS A 54 -10.88 -8.75 42.04
C HIS A 54 -11.32 -7.30 41.69
N PRO A 55 -12.35 -6.73 42.37
CA PRO A 55 -13.81 -6.98 42.33
C PRO A 55 -14.57 -5.81 41.63
N PRO A 56 -15.92 -5.84 41.45
CA PRO A 56 -16.60 -5.02 40.45
C PRO A 56 -16.79 -3.59 40.94
N THR A 57 -16.16 -2.62 40.26
CA THR A 57 -16.52 -1.20 40.38
C THR A 57 -16.98 -0.70 39.03
N ASP A 58 -18.19 -0.18 39.05
CA ASP A 58 -18.93 0.48 37.99
C ASP A 58 -18.12 1.63 37.36
N HIS A 59 -18.43 1.93 36.09
CA HIS A 59 -17.87 2.99 35.24
C HIS A 59 -16.58 2.66 34.46
N ALA A 60 -16.68 1.84 33.41
CA ALA A 60 -15.72 1.87 32.30
C ALA A 60 -16.42 2.39 31.04
N LEU A 61 -16.31 3.69 30.78
CA LEU A 61 -16.39 4.22 29.43
C LEU A 61 -15.42 3.40 28.56
N PRO A 62 -15.79 2.96 27.35
CA PRO A 62 -14.90 2.16 26.52
C PRO A 62 -13.63 2.98 26.28
N TYR A 63 -12.50 2.53 26.85
CA TYR A 63 -11.18 3.10 26.66
C TYR A 63 -10.89 3.13 25.16
N LYS A 64 -11.21 4.24 24.49
CA LYS A 64 -10.98 4.39 23.06
C LYS A 64 -9.48 4.51 22.90
N LYS A 65 -8.84 3.43 22.46
CA LYS A 65 -7.39 3.35 22.23
C LYS A 65 -6.97 4.51 21.33
N GLU A 66 -6.07 5.36 21.81
CA GLU A 66 -5.51 6.50 21.06
C GLU A 66 -5.03 6.06 19.67
N PHE A 67 -5.33 6.86 18.65
CA PHE A 67 -4.84 6.64 17.30
C PHE A 67 -3.34 6.91 17.23
N LYS A 68 -2.60 5.95 16.67
CA LYS A 68 -1.16 6.02 16.51
C LYS A 68 -0.78 5.54 15.12
N ILE A 69 0.11 6.27 14.48
CA ILE A 69 0.78 5.83 13.27
C ILE A 69 1.87 4.82 13.67
N GLN A 70 1.87 3.67 13.02
CA GLN A 70 2.90 2.65 13.15
C GLN A 70 4.03 2.96 12.18
N GLY A 71 5.25 3.07 12.71
CA GLY A 71 6.44 3.47 11.97
C GLY A 71 6.73 4.97 12.07
N GLN A 72 7.82 5.41 11.42
CA GLN A 72 8.25 6.81 11.41
C GLN A 72 8.28 7.36 9.99
N ILE A 73 7.84 8.60 9.82
CA ILE A 73 7.95 9.35 8.58
C ILE A 73 9.36 9.93 8.51
N GLY A 74 10.10 9.57 7.46
CA GLY A 74 11.46 10.01 7.18
C GLY A 74 11.56 10.78 5.87
N ASP A 75 12.76 10.91 5.33
CA ASP A 75 12.97 11.46 3.99
C ASP A 75 12.55 10.45 2.89
N PRO A 76 12.18 10.93 1.69
CA PRO A 76 11.82 10.06 0.58
C PRO A 76 12.91 9.05 0.24
N GLY A 77 12.54 7.78 0.06
CA GLY A 77 13.45 6.72 -0.36
C GLY A 77 14.21 6.02 0.79
N GLN A 78 14.05 6.43 2.04
CA GLN A 78 14.62 5.73 3.20
C GLN A 78 13.91 4.40 3.44
N ARG A 79 14.65 3.28 3.34
CA ARG A 79 14.10 1.91 3.43
C ARG A 79 13.51 1.56 4.80
N ASP A 80 14.07 2.11 5.87
CA ASP A 80 13.65 1.81 7.25
C ASP A 80 12.51 2.73 7.74
N LYS A 81 11.98 3.57 6.84
CA LYS A 81 10.96 4.57 7.15
C LYS A 81 9.66 4.28 6.41
N LEU A 82 8.59 4.87 6.91
CA LEU A 82 7.24 4.63 6.42
C LEU A 82 7.08 5.17 5.00
N ALA A 83 6.68 4.29 4.07
CA ALA A 83 6.32 4.69 2.72
C ALA A 83 4.97 5.44 2.70
N PHE A 84 4.79 6.37 1.76
CA PHE A 84 3.58 7.19 1.64
C PHE A 84 2.28 6.37 1.58
N MET A 85 2.24 5.30 0.79
CA MET A 85 1.04 4.46 0.68
C MET A 85 0.64 3.87 2.04
N SER A 86 1.61 3.40 2.82
CA SER A 86 1.34 2.87 4.16
C SER A 86 0.78 3.95 5.08
N LEU A 87 1.36 5.15 5.04
CA LEU A 87 0.85 6.30 5.80
C LEU A 87 -0.60 6.64 5.42
N VAL A 88 -0.92 6.72 4.12
CA VAL A 88 -2.27 7.01 3.67
C VAL A 88 -3.26 5.91 4.09
N HIS A 89 -2.87 4.64 4.03
CA HIS A 89 -3.70 3.54 4.50
C HIS A 89 -3.99 3.63 6.00
N GLN A 90 -3.00 4.00 6.81
CA GLN A 90 -3.19 4.19 8.24
C GLN A 90 -4.11 5.39 8.54
N ILE A 91 -3.95 6.51 7.83
CA ILE A 91 -4.85 7.66 7.92
C ILE A 91 -6.29 7.28 7.56
N ASP A 92 -6.48 6.58 6.43
CA ASP A 92 -7.81 6.13 6.00
C ASP A 92 -8.42 5.13 6.98
N SER A 93 -7.60 4.26 7.57
CA SER A 93 -8.03 3.32 8.62
C SER A 93 -8.48 4.06 9.88
N GLY A 94 -7.74 5.10 10.29
CA GLY A 94 -8.14 5.99 11.39
C GLY A 94 -9.50 6.63 11.15
N LEU A 95 -9.71 7.18 9.95
CA LEU A 95 -11.00 7.75 9.56
C LEU A 95 -12.13 6.72 9.60
N LYS A 96 -11.91 5.54 9.02
CA LYS A 96 -12.90 4.44 8.99
C LYS A 96 -13.26 3.94 10.38
N ARG A 97 -12.33 4.00 11.33
CA ARG A 97 -12.54 3.62 12.74
C ARG A 97 -13.19 4.75 13.56
N GLY A 98 -13.51 5.88 12.95
CA GLY A 98 -14.20 6.99 13.60
C GLY A 98 -13.32 7.76 14.58
N TYR A 99 -12.01 7.86 14.30
CA TYR A 99 -11.14 8.79 15.01
C TYR A 99 -11.33 10.21 14.48
N PRO A 100 -11.33 11.23 15.35
CA PRO A 100 -11.43 12.61 14.93
C PRO A 100 -10.22 12.99 14.07
N GLU A 101 -10.44 13.81 13.03
CA GLU A 101 -9.38 14.20 12.09
C GLU A 101 -8.19 14.86 12.80
N LYS A 102 -8.47 15.66 13.84
CA LYS A 102 -7.44 16.32 14.65
C LYS A 102 -6.49 15.32 15.32
N GLU A 103 -7.01 14.24 15.92
CA GLU A 103 -6.18 13.20 16.54
C GLU A 103 -5.33 12.45 15.51
N ILE A 104 -5.88 12.24 14.31
CA ILE A 104 -5.13 11.64 13.19
C ILE A 104 -3.98 12.56 12.75
N VAL A 105 -4.24 13.86 12.61
CA VAL A 105 -3.22 14.87 12.27
C VAL A 105 -2.13 14.91 13.34
N GLU A 106 -2.49 14.97 14.62
CA GLU A 106 -1.52 14.95 15.73
C GLU A 106 -0.67 13.67 15.73
N ALA A 107 -1.27 12.50 15.44
CA ALA A 107 -0.53 11.25 15.31
C ALA A 107 0.43 11.25 14.11
N VAL A 108 0.06 11.89 12.99
CA VAL A 108 0.95 12.07 11.83
C VAL A 108 2.13 12.95 12.22
N VAL A 109 1.91 14.10 12.86
CA VAL A 109 2.99 15.01 13.28
C VAL A 109 3.96 14.30 14.23
N ARG A 110 3.44 13.57 15.23
CA ARG A 110 4.27 12.78 16.16
C ARG A 110 5.08 11.68 15.48
N ALA A 111 4.58 11.12 14.37
CA ALA A 111 5.28 10.09 13.62
C ALA A 111 6.39 10.64 12.72
N VAL A 112 6.44 11.95 12.46
CA VAL A 112 7.56 12.57 11.74
C VAL A 112 8.82 12.51 12.61
N THR A 113 9.89 12.01 11.99
CA THR A 113 11.21 11.90 12.65
C THR A 113 11.61 13.27 13.22
N PRO A 114 11.96 13.36 14.52
CA PRO A 114 12.45 14.60 15.11
C PRO A 114 13.63 15.17 14.31
N GLY A 115 13.70 16.50 14.17
CA GLY A 115 14.77 17.19 13.45
C GLY A 115 14.59 17.28 11.93
N LEU A 116 13.49 16.75 11.37
CA LEU A 116 13.11 17.04 9.99
C LEU A 116 12.43 18.40 9.88
N GLN A 117 12.79 19.18 8.87
CA GLN A 117 12.15 20.47 8.56
C GLN A 117 10.63 20.33 8.37
N LEU A 118 10.18 19.18 7.84
CA LEU A 118 8.76 18.86 7.72
C LEU A 118 8.08 18.93 9.09
N ARG A 119 8.70 18.37 10.13
CA ARG A 119 8.13 18.34 11.47
C ARG A 119 8.03 19.74 12.05
N ASP A 120 9.12 20.51 12.00
CA ASP A 120 9.16 21.89 12.50
C ASP A 120 8.08 22.74 11.84
N TYR A 121 7.87 22.56 10.52
CA TYR A 121 6.83 23.24 9.77
C TYR A 121 5.40 22.82 10.17
N LEU A 122 5.17 21.53 10.42
CA LEU A 122 3.86 21.03 10.84
C LEU A 122 3.53 21.41 12.28
N GLU A 123 4.50 21.42 13.18
CA GLU A 123 4.33 21.84 14.58
C GLU A 123 4.09 23.36 14.70
N GLY A 124 4.62 24.16 13.77
CA GLY A 124 4.43 25.61 13.73
C GLY A 124 3.15 26.11 13.06
N ARG A 125 2.25 25.23 12.59
CA ARG A 125 0.97 25.59 11.98
C ARG A 125 -0.23 25.27 12.86
N ASP A 126 -0.99 26.30 13.21
CA ASP A 126 -2.22 26.17 14.01
C ASP A 126 -3.45 25.75 13.18
N ASP A 127 -3.42 25.97 11.87
CA ASP A 127 -4.52 25.71 10.92
C ASP A 127 -4.40 24.36 10.20
N LEU A 128 -3.72 23.39 10.83
CA LEU A 128 -3.43 22.11 10.21
C LEU A 128 -4.65 21.17 10.23
N ASP A 129 -5.38 21.13 9.12
CA ASP A 129 -6.44 20.15 8.87
C ASP A 129 -5.93 18.91 8.11
N LEU A 130 -6.74 17.85 8.06
CA LEU A 130 -6.36 16.61 7.39
C LEU A 130 -6.17 16.76 5.87
N PRO A 131 -6.99 17.53 5.13
CA PRO A 131 -6.74 17.83 3.71
C PRO A 131 -5.40 18.52 3.43
N ILE A 132 -5.01 19.52 4.24
CA ILE A 132 -3.73 20.22 4.14
C ILE A 132 -2.59 19.27 4.48
N THR A 133 -2.72 18.51 5.58
CA THR A 133 -1.72 17.51 5.99
C THR A 133 -1.45 16.51 4.89
N ARG A 134 -2.50 15.96 4.25
CA ARG A 134 -2.36 15.03 3.12
C ARG A 134 -1.63 15.63 1.93
N ARG A 135 -1.88 16.91 1.60
CA ARG A 135 -1.18 17.62 0.52
C ARG A 135 0.30 17.81 0.84
N LEU A 136 0.62 18.25 2.05
CA LEU A 136 2.00 18.45 2.50
C LEU A 136 2.78 17.14 2.51
N LEU A 137 2.19 16.06 3.04
CA LEU A 137 2.81 14.73 3.00
C LEU A 137 3.06 14.28 1.57
N ARG A 138 2.09 14.44 0.66
CA ARG A 138 2.26 14.07 -0.75
C ARG A 138 3.43 14.82 -1.40
N ALA A 139 3.57 16.11 -1.10
CA ALA A 139 4.68 16.93 -1.57
C ALA A 139 6.01 16.48 -0.96
N HIS A 140 6.05 16.22 0.36
CA HIS A 140 7.24 15.72 1.05
C HIS A 140 7.75 14.42 0.44
N PHE A 141 6.86 13.45 0.20
CA PHE A 141 7.20 12.17 -0.40
C PHE A 141 7.43 12.21 -1.92
N GLN A 142 7.27 13.38 -2.55
CA GLN A 142 7.41 13.56 -4.00
C GLN A 142 6.56 12.56 -4.81
N GLU A 143 5.33 12.32 -4.35
CA GLU A 143 4.53 11.22 -4.89
C GLU A 143 3.93 11.51 -6.26
N ARG A 144 4.35 10.67 -7.20
CA ARG A 144 4.02 10.72 -8.62
C ARG A 144 2.52 10.61 -8.88
N GLY A 145 2.09 11.22 -9.99
CA GLY A 145 0.70 11.19 -10.45
C GLY A 145 0.30 9.83 -11.04
N ALA A 146 -1.00 9.57 -11.16
CA ALA A 146 -1.49 8.33 -11.77
C ALA A 146 -1.00 8.18 -13.23
N THR A 147 -1.00 9.26 -14.00
CA THR A 147 -0.53 9.29 -15.39
C THR A 147 0.95 8.94 -15.52
N GLU A 148 1.79 9.52 -14.66
CA GLU A 148 3.23 9.29 -14.67
C GLU A 148 3.56 7.83 -14.29
N LEU A 149 2.91 7.31 -13.25
CA LEU A 149 3.04 5.91 -12.85
C LEU A 149 2.52 4.95 -13.94
N TYR A 150 1.47 5.33 -14.65
CA TYR A 150 0.93 4.52 -15.74
C TYR A 150 1.89 4.46 -16.93
N GLN A 151 2.48 5.60 -17.31
CA GLN A 151 3.50 5.65 -18.35
C GLN A 151 4.72 4.78 -17.99
N GLU A 152 5.18 4.84 -16.74
CA GLU A 152 6.24 3.97 -16.23
C GLU A 152 5.84 2.49 -16.32
N LEU A 153 4.59 2.15 -16.00
CA LEU A 153 4.08 0.78 -16.09
C LEU A 153 4.07 0.28 -17.53
N CYS A 154 3.67 1.12 -18.50
CA CYS A 154 3.69 0.75 -19.92
C CYS A 154 5.11 0.50 -20.45
N GLY A 155 6.12 1.19 -19.91
CA GLY A 155 7.52 1.05 -20.31
C GLY A 155 8.33 0.04 -19.50
N ILE A 156 7.71 -0.65 -18.54
CA ILE A 156 8.44 -1.52 -17.63
C ILE A 156 8.97 -2.75 -18.37
N SER A 157 10.24 -3.09 -18.16
CA SER A 157 10.88 -4.30 -18.67
C SER A 157 11.79 -4.94 -17.63
N GLN A 158 12.07 -6.23 -17.78
CA GLN A 158 12.95 -6.96 -16.88
C GLN A 158 14.40 -6.47 -17.04
N GLY A 159 15.05 -6.13 -15.92
CA GLY A 159 16.46 -5.72 -15.93
C GLY A 159 17.41 -6.89 -16.19
N ARG A 160 18.61 -6.61 -16.71
CA ARG A 160 19.61 -7.64 -17.08
C ARG A 160 20.07 -8.52 -15.90
N ILE A 161 20.02 -8.00 -14.69
CA ILE A 161 20.44 -8.66 -13.45
C ILE A 161 19.25 -9.00 -12.54
N GLU A 162 18.03 -8.71 -12.98
CA GLU A 162 16.82 -8.92 -12.20
C GLU A 162 16.24 -10.31 -12.47
N THR A 163 15.87 -11.03 -11.42
CA THR A 163 15.16 -12.31 -11.57
C THR A 163 13.75 -12.07 -12.10
N ALA A 164 13.17 -13.07 -12.78
CA ALA A 164 11.80 -12.98 -13.29
C ALA A 164 10.80 -12.71 -12.14
N GLN A 165 11.02 -13.32 -10.97
CA GLN A 165 10.18 -13.11 -9.79
C GLN A 165 10.23 -11.66 -9.31
N ASN A 166 11.42 -11.06 -9.21
CA ASN A 166 11.57 -9.68 -8.79
C ASN A 166 10.95 -8.71 -9.79
N PHE A 167 11.08 -9.00 -11.09
CA PHE A 167 10.42 -8.21 -12.14
C PHE A 167 8.90 -8.23 -12.00
N VAL A 168 8.29 -9.41 -11.85
CA VAL A 168 6.85 -9.54 -11.68
C VAL A 168 6.37 -8.82 -10.42
N LEU A 169 7.06 -8.99 -9.29
CA LEU A 169 6.73 -8.28 -8.05
C LEU A 169 6.81 -6.75 -8.22
N ARG A 170 7.84 -6.25 -8.92
CA ARG A 170 8.00 -4.83 -9.22
C ARG A 170 6.87 -4.30 -10.12
N ALA A 171 6.51 -5.04 -11.16
CA ALA A 171 5.41 -4.68 -12.07
C ALA A 171 4.05 -4.67 -11.34
N LEU A 172 3.79 -5.67 -10.49
CA LEU A 172 2.58 -5.73 -9.68
C LEU A 172 2.51 -4.61 -8.65
N ALA A 173 3.62 -4.32 -7.96
CA ALA A 173 3.70 -3.20 -7.04
C ALA A 173 3.42 -1.87 -7.76
N LEU A 174 4.00 -1.67 -8.94
CA LEU A 174 3.75 -0.47 -9.75
C LEU A 174 2.29 -0.37 -10.19
N LYS A 175 1.67 -1.47 -10.65
CA LYS A 175 0.22 -1.53 -10.94
C LYS A 175 -0.61 -1.10 -9.73
N GLN A 176 -0.30 -1.58 -8.53
CA GLN A 176 -1.01 -1.19 -7.31
C GLN A 176 -0.84 0.31 -7.01
N ARG A 177 0.34 0.87 -7.23
CA ARG A 177 0.59 2.31 -7.10
C ARG A 177 -0.26 3.13 -8.08
N VAL A 178 -0.37 2.70 -9.34
CA VAL A 178 -1.23 3.35 -10.35
C VAL A 178 -2.69 3.35 -9.89
N LEU A 179 -3.22 2.20 -9.48
CA LEU A 179 -4.60 2.06 -9.00
C LEU A 179 -4.87 2.95 -7.78
N PHE A 180 -3.91 2.97 -6.84
CA PHE A 180 -3.99 3.82 -5.66
C PHE A 180 -4.03 5.31 -6.03
N ALA A 181 -3.11 5.77 -6.89
CA ALA A 181 -3.04 7.16 -7.32
C ALA A 181 -4.29 7.59 -8.09
N SER A 182 -4.84 6.70 -8.93
CA SER A 182 -6.07 6.94 -9.70
C SER A 182 -7.29 7.12 -8.79
N LYS A 183 -7.48 6.24 -7.81
CA LYS A 183 -8.61 6.34 -6.84
C LYS A 183 -8.54 7.60 -5.98
N LYS A 184 -7.34 8.08 -5.66
CA LYS A 184 -7.12 9.27 -4.83
C LYS A 184 -7.15 10.59 -5.60
N GLN A 185 -7.09 10.55 -6.94
CA GLN A 185 -7.28 11.72 -7.80
C GLN A 185 -8.76 12.04 -8.06
N MET A 186 -9.68 11.09 -7.82
CA MET A 186 -11.10 11.42 -7.76
C MET A 186 -11.38 12.14 -6.43
N PRO A 187 -11.78 13.43 -6.44
CA PRO A 187 -12.27 14.06 -5.22
C PRO A 187 -13.46 13.24 -4.71
N ASN A 188 -13.49 12.98 -3.40
CA ASN A 188 -14.59 12.28 -2.74
C ASN A 188 -15.93 12.81 -3.27
N SER A 189 -16.65 11.94 -3.99
CA SER A 189 -17.99 12.18 -4.52
C SER A 189 -19.01 12.25 -3.37
N ASN A 190 -18.90 13.26 -2.52
CA ASN A 190 -19.85 13.58 -1.43
C ASN A 190 -20.15 15.10 -1.37
N MET A 191 -19.91 15.86 -2.45
CA MET A 191 -20.19 17.30 -2.49
C MET A 191 -21.24 17.74 -3.52
N ILE A 192 -22.10 16.83 -4.00
CA ILE A 192 -23.30 17.23 -4.74
C ILE A 192 -24.51 16.98 -3.85
N LYS A 193 -24.86 17.97 -3.02
CA LYS A 193 -26.24 18.13 -2.58
C LYS A 193 -26.96 18.94 -3.67
N PRO A 194 -28.07 18.45 -4.24
CA PRO A 194 -28.87 19.27 -5.13
C PRO A 194 -29.46 20.45 -4.34
N LEU A 195 -29.45 21.62 -4.97
CA LEU A 195 -30.21 22.80 -4.55
C LEU A 195 -31.72 22.49 -4.51
#